data_AF-A0A8S3QX10-F1
#
_entry.id   AF-A0A8S3QX10-F1
#
_cell.length_a   1.000
_cell.length_b   1.000
_cell.length_c   1.000
_cell.angle_alpha   90.00
_cell.angle_beta   90.00
_cell.angle_gamma   90.00
#
_symmetry.space_group_name_H-M   'P 1'
#
loop_
_entity.id
_entity.type
_entity.pdbx_description
1 polymer ?
#
loop_
_entity_poly.entity_id
_entity_poly.type
_entity_poly.pdbx_seq_one_letter_code
_entity_poly.pdbx_strand_id
1 'polypeptide(L)'
;MLACVAFSLGAVSLASIALAISTDYWLMLSEEVTTESMLSISEITVMKEMNYSMPETIEIASKIGLWRFCIIYAEGKACTPLDYTSSLKKKDKNDKQETTTAIAEAQRAATPVFLTGFFLVICSTLFNIVGNIRGNVLTLLAAVFYINAGLCIAVGMVLYITFINDETSHAKKSEDLAFSYEYSWSTYLVALCFFASQTAAVVCISIFIKRFPSSEDKLRIIPGLERKSLAADWQIDVGVHSRSANELNQKAYQVSEIHVHENYSASYLLSDIALLRLSTPIEENADVTPICVTSLPIEDFYGKNCVVTGWGTTMESGSLADRLKEVYKPILPNSECLTNIGGAFNPDHMTCAGYLEGGKGSCQGDQGGPLACFNSQGKYDLIGIVSWGFGCAREGFPAVYANVHKYLDWIANHASS
;
A
#
# COMPACT_ATOMS: atom_id res chain seq x y z
N MET A 1 2.01 -12.90 -1.53
CA MET A 1 0.79 -13.11 -0.70
C MET A 1 -0.07 -11.85 -0.62
N LEU A 2 0.42 -10.73 -0.08
CA LEU A 2 -0.36 -9.47 0.05
C LEU A 2 -0.93 -8.94 -1.27
N ALA A 3 -0.18 -9.04 -2.37
CA ALA A 3 -0.66 -8.65 -3.70
C ALA A 3 -1.91 -9.42 -4.16
N CYS A 4 -1.92 -10.75 -3.97
CA CYS A 4 -3.08 -11.57 -4.30
C CYS A 4 -4.29 -11.21 -3.43
N VAL A 5 -4.05 -10.90 -2.14
CA VAL A 5 -5.10 -10.44 -1.23
C VAL A 5 -5.70 -9.12 -1.70
N ALA A 6 -4.87 -8.14 -2.09
CA ALA A 6 -5.34 -6.86 -2.61
C ALA A 6 -6.17 -7.02 -3.90
N PHE A 7 -5.74 -7.90 -4.79
CA PHE A 7 -6.48 -8.22 -6.02
C PHE A 7 -7.83 -8.86 -5.71
N SER A 8 -7.86 -9.89 -4.86
CA SER A 8 -9.10 -10.57 -4.47
C SER A 8 -10.09 -9.63 -3.81
N LEU A 9 -9.63 -8.73 -2.92
CA LEU A 9 -10.48 -7.73 -2.28
C LEU A 9 -11.05 -6.71 -3.28
N GLY A 10 -10.23 -6.26 -4.24
CA GLY A 10 -10.68 -5.41 -5.35
C GLY A 10 -11.75 -6.08 -6.21
N ALA A 11 -11.54 -7.35 -6.57
CA ALA A 11 -12.49 -8.14 -7.34
C ALA A 11 -13.81 -8.38 -6.58
N VAL A 12 -13.75 -8.67 -5.27
CA VAL A 12 -14.93 -8.79 -4.42
C VAL A 12 -15.69 -7.48 -4.37
N SER A 13 -15.00 -6.36 -4.15
CA SER A 13 -15.61 -5.02 -4.14
C SER A 13 -16.36 -4.75 -5.43
N LEU A 14 -15.71 -4.96 -6.59
CA LEU A 14 -16.31 -4.75 -7.91
C LEU A 14 -17.52 -5.67 -8.17
N ALA A 15 -17.41 -6.96 -7.81
CA ALA A 15 -18.49 -7.92 -7.98
C ALA A 15 -19.70 -7.56 -7.11
N SER A 16 -19.48 -7.17 -5.85
CA SER A 16 -20.56 -6.81 -4.93
C SER A 16 -21.36 -5.60 -5.41
N ILE A 17 -20.69 -4.53 -5.84
CA ILE A 17 -21.37 -3.34 -6.36
C ILE A 17 -22.04 -3.60 -7.71
N ALA A 18 -21.46 -4.40 -8.59
CA ALA A 18 -22.10 -4.80 -9.84
C ALA A 18 -23.37 -5.63 -9.60
N LEU A 19 -23.33 -6.56 -8.64
CA LEU A 19 -24.50 -7.34 -8.22
C LEU A 19 -25.57 -6.45 -7.58
N ALA A 20 -25.20 -5.52 -6.70
CA ALA A 20 -26.15 -4.59 -6.08
C ALA A 20 -26.85 -3.71 -7.13
N ILE A 21 -26.09 -3.18 -8.09
CA ILE A 21 -26.60 -2.40 -9.22
C ILE A 21 -27.52 -3.30 -10.06
N SER A 22 -27.00 -4.38 -10.66
CA SER A 22 -27.78 -5.23 -11.60
C SER A 22 -29.12 -5.74 -11.08
N THR A 23 -29.24 -5.90 -9.77
CA THR A 23 -30.41 -6.50 -9.15
C THR A 23 -31.41 -5.49 -8.66
N ASP A 24 -30.97 -4.25 -8.46
CA ASP A 24 -31.83 -3.08 -8.40
C ASP A 24 -32.94 -3.17 -7.32
N TYR A 25 -32.71 -3.87 -6.21
CA TYR A 25 -33.69 -3.95 -5.11
C TYR A 25 -33.05 -3.50 -3.81
N TRP A 26 -33.36 -2.31 -3.33
CA TRP A 26 -32.74 -1.63 -2.20
C TRP A 26 -33.63 -1.59 -0.96
N LEU A 27 -34.95 -1.52 -1.14
CA LEU A 27 -35.92 -1.53 -0.06
C LEU A 27 -37.06 -2.52 -0.35
N MET A 28 -37.55 -3.15 0.70
CA MET A 28 -38.83 -3.86 0.69
C MET A 28 -39.78 -3.13 1.64
N LEU A 29 -40.95 -2.77 1.14
CA LEU A 29 -42.03 -2.17 1.93
C LEU A 29 -43.22 -3.12 1.95
N SER A 30 -43.89 -3.21 3.10
CA SER A 30 -45.21 -3.83 3.22
C SER A 30 -46.17 -2.87 3.93
N GLU A 31 -47.35 -2.71 3.34
CA GLU A 31 -48.45 -1.91 3.87
C GLU A 31 -49.75 -2.72 3.81
N GLU A 32 -50.51 -2.71 4.91
CA GLU A 32 -51.87 -3.24 4.94
C GLU A 32 -52.87 -2.15 4.53
N VAL A 33 -53.62 -2.39 3.46
CA VAL A 33 -54.60 -1.43 2.93
C VAL A 33 -56.01 -2.00 3.05
N THR A 34 -56.94 -1.20 3.59
CA THR A 34 -58.37 -1.58 3.66
C THR A 34 -59.01 -1.47 2.29
N THR A 35 -59.87 -2.45 1.94
CA THR A 35 -60.50 -2.53 0.61
C THR A 35 -61.41 -1.34 0.28
N GLU A 36 -61.99 -0.69 1.28
CA GLU A 36 -62.79 0.55 1.11
C GLU A 36 -61.96 1.73 0.57
N SER A 37 -60.65 1.76 0.82
CA SER A 37 -59.77 2.85 0.36
C SER A 37 -59.32 2.72 -1.11
N MET A 38 -59.53 1.55 -1.73
CA MET A 38 -59.11 1.28 -3.11
C MET A 38 -60.25 1.36 -4.14
N LEU A 39 -61.52 1.30 -3.71
CA LEU A 39 -62.68 1.23 -4.58
C LEU A 39 -63.42 2.58 -4.63
N SER A 40 -63.93 2.95 -5.81
CA SER A 40 -64.86 4.08 -5.93
C SER A 40 -66.22 3.73 -5.32
N ILE A 41 -66.99 4.74 -4.88
CA ILE A 41 -68.31 4.54 -4.23
C ILE A 41 -69.26 3.68 -5.09
N SER A 42 -69.17 3.78 -6.42
CA SER A 42 -69.94 2.95 -7.37
C SER A 42 -69.54 1.47 -7.35
N GLU A 43 -68.25 1.15 -7.21
CA GLU A 43 -67.74 -0.22 -7.22
C GLU A 43 -68.06 -0.94 -5.90
N ILE A 44 -68.02 -0.22 -4.77
CA ILE A 44 -68.44 -0.74 -3.45
C ILE A 44 -69.93 -1.10 -3.45
N THR A 45 -70.76 -0.30 -4.12
CA THR A 45 -72.21 -0.49 -4.17
C THR A 45 -72.59 -1.73 -4.99
N VAL A 46 -71.96 -1.92 -6.16
CA VAL A 46 -72.18 -3.09 -7.03
C VAL A 46 -71.72 -4.39 -6.35
N MET A 47 -70.60 -4.35 -5.63
CA MET A 47 -70.06 -5.53 -4.93
C MET A 47 -70.94 -5.98 -3.75
N LYS A 48 -71.53 -5.02 -3.01
CA LYS A 48 -72.52 -5.31 -1.94
C LYS A 48 -73.80 -5.94 -2.50
N GLU A 49 -74.24 -5.55 -3.70
CA GLU A 49 -75.41 -6.17 -4.35
C GLU A 49 -75.14 -7.60 -4.85
N MET A 50 -73.88 -7.95 -5.16
CA MET A 50 -73.49 -9.26 -5.69
C MET A 50 -73.08 -10.28 -4.62
N ASN A 51 -73.18 -9.94 -3.32
CA ASN A 51 -72.88 -10.81 -2.17
C ASN A 51 -71.48 -11.48 -2.22
N TYR A 52 -70.50 -10.76 -2.76
CA TYR A 52 -69.11 -11.22 -2.89
C TYR A 52 -68.33 -10.88 -1.61
N SER A 53 -67.73 -11.87 -0.94
CA SER A 53 -66.89 -11.66 0.24
C SER A 53 -65.46 -11.31 -0.17
N MET A 54 -65.11 -10.02 -0.18
CA MET A 54 -63.71 -9.60 -0.25
C MET A 54 -63.06 -9.66 1.14
N PRO A 55 -61.75 -9.96 1.24
CA PRO A 55 -61.01 -9.74 2.49
C PRO A 55 -61.05 -8.25 2.86
N GLU A 56 -61.23 -7.94 4.15
CA GLU A 56 -61.32 -6.55 4.66
C GLU A 56 -60.00 -5.77 4.46
N THR A 57 -58.87 -6.49 4.40
CA THR A 57 -57.51 -5.94 4.23
C THR A 57 -56.73 -6.71 3.17
N ILE A 58 -55.99 -5.98 2.33
CA ILE A 58 -55.04 -6.53 1.35
C ILE A 58 -53.64 -6.06 1.72
N GLU A 59 -52.70 -6.98 1.81
CA GLU A 59 -51.27 -6.66 1.98
C GLU A 59 -50.67 -6.29 0.61
N ILE A 60 -50.07 -5.11 0.54
CA ILE A 60 -49.36 -4.65 -0.66
C ILE A 60 -47.87 -4.65 -0.34
N ALA A 61 -47.13 -5.51 -1.02
CA ALA A 61 -45.68 -5.53 -0.96
C ALA A 61 -45.11 -4.73 -2.13
N SER A 62 -44.12 -3.87 -1.86
CA SER A 62 -43.40 -3.17 -2.92
C SER A 62 -41.89 -3.32 -2.78
N LYS A 63 -41.22 -3.38 -3.94
CA LYS A 63 -39.76 -3.43 -4.05
C LYS A 63 -39.30 -2.17 -4.74
N ILE A 64 -38.38 -1.47 -4.08
CA ILE A 64 -37.86 -0.20 -4.54
C ILE A 64 -36.40 -0.39 -4.96
N GLY A 65 -36.09 0.08 -6.16
CA GLY A 65 -34.81 -0.02 -6.84
C GLY A 65 -34.24 1.33 -7.27
N LEU A 66 -32.96 1.36 -7.61
CA LEU A 66 -32.26 2.54 -8.13
C LEU A 66 -32.84 3.02 -9.48
N TRP A 67 -33.52 2.18 -10.26
CA TRP A 67 -34.25 2.62 -11.47
C TRP A 67 -35.62 1.97 -11.67
N ARG A 68 -36.04 1.06 -10.78
CA ARG A 68 -37.34 0.38 -10.87
C ARG A 68 -38.11 0.49 -9.57
N PHE A 69 -39.42 0.54 -9.71
CA PHE A 69 -40.35 0.32 -8.62
C PHE A 69 -41.30 -0.80 -9.02
N CYS A 70 -41.43 -1.81 -8.16
CA CYS A 70 -42.31 -2.95 -8.40
C CYS A 70 -43.36 -3.03 -7.30
N ILE A 71 -44.63 -3.11 -7.71
CA ILE A 71 -45.73 -3.40 -6.80
C ILE A 71 -46.16 -4.85 -7.02
N ILE A 72 -46.34 -5.57 -5.92
CA ILE A 72 -46.78 -6.96 -5.89
C ILE A 72 -48.20 -6.97 -5.34
N TYR A 73 -49.18 -7.16 -6.23
CA TYR A 73 -50.57 -7.44 -5.86
C TYR A 73 -50.82 -8.94 -5.80
N ALA A 74 -51.87 -9.36 -5.10
CA ALA A 74 -52.26 -10.77 -4.93
C ALA A 74 -52.40 -11.58 -6.24
N GLU A 75 -52.69 -10.93 -7.38
CA GLU A 75 -52.86 -11.60 -8.68
C GLU A 75 -51.97 -11.07 -9.82
N GLY A 76 -50.97 -10.21 -9.54
CA GLY A 76 -50.08 -9.71 -10.60
C GLY A 76 -48.89 -8.90 -10.10
N LYS A 77 -47.68 -9.27 -10.57
CA LYS A 77 -46.44 -8.50 -10.36
C LYS A 77 -46.31 -7.46 -11.47
N ALA A 78 -46.53 -6.18 -11.17
CA ALA A 78 -46.29 -5.09 -12.11
C ALA A 78 -45.03 -4.30 -11.70
N CYS A 79 -44.03 -4.26 -12.57
CA CYS A 79 -42.82 -3.46 -12.39
C CYS A 79 -42.81 -2.30 -13.38
N THR A 80 -42.66 -1.09 -12.87
CA THR A 80 -42.60 0.14 -13.67
C THR A 80 -41.24 0.82 -13.51
N PRO A 81 -40.60 1.28 -14.60
CA PRO A 81 -39.40 2.11 -14.48
C PRO A 81 -39.76 3.45 -13.82
N LEU A 82 -38.85 3.98 -13.01
CA LEU A 82 -39.01 5.30 -12.39
C LEU A 82 -38.77 6.39 -13.44
N ASP A 83 -39.76 7.26 -13.67
CA ASP A 83 -39.61 8.42 -14.56
C ASP A 83 -39.03 9.61 -13.79
N TYR A 84 -37.71 9.76 -13.88
CA TYR A 84 -36.94 10.85 -13.26
C TYR A 84 -37.14 12.24 -13.90
N THR A 85 -37.87 12.32 -15.01
CA THR A 85 -38.02 13.56 -15.80
C THR A 85 -39.33 14.28 -15.54
N SER A 86 -40.35 13.59 -15.02
CA SER A 86 -41.60 14.23 -14.63
C SER A 86 -41.39 15.03 -13.33
N SER A 87 -41.52 16.36 -13.41
CA SER A 87 -41.75 17.14 -12.19
C SER A 87 -43.06 16.61 -11.61
N LEU A 88 -43.01 15.86 -10.51
CA LEU A 88 -44.21 15.43 -9.78
C LEU A 88 -44.89 16.71 -9.28
N LYS A 89 -45.75 17.28 -10.13
CA LYS A 89 -46.57 18.43 -9.76
C LYS A 89 -47.42 17.93 -8.62
N LYS A 90 -47.29 18.57 -7.45
CA LYS A 90 -48.23 18.50 -6.33
C LYS A 90 -49.65 18.66 -6.87
N LYS A 91 -50.29 17.54 -7.22
CA LYS A 91 -51.69 17.50 -7.62
C LYS A 91 -52.30 16.36 -6.84
N ASP A 92 -53.20 16.80 -5.96
CA ASP A 92 -53.94 16.08 -4.93
C ASP A 92 -53.14 15.55 -3.74
N LYS A 93 -53.49 16.11 -2.58
CA LYS A 93 -53.02 15.74 -1.24
C LYS A 93 -53.64 14.39 -0.85
N ASN A 94 -53.07 13.31 -1.36
CA ASN A 94 -53.21 11.98 -0.76
C ASN A 94 -51.84 11.56 -0.21
N ASP A 95 -51.77 11.20 1.08
CA ASP A 95 -50.54 10.80 1.80
C ASP A 95 -49.65 9.84 1.00
N LYS A 96 -50.27 8.88 0.30
CA LYS A 96 -49.60 7.83 -0.51
C LYS A 96 -48.76 8.38 -1.68
N GLN A 97 -49.12 9.54 -2.23
CA GLN A 97 -48.41 10.15 -3.36
C GLN A 97 -47.20 10.98 -2.91
N GLU A 98 -47.20 11.47 -1.67
CA GLU A 98 -46.06 12.20 -1.08
C GLU A 98 -44.90 11.24 -0.75
N THR A 99 -45.19 10.07 -0.16
CA THR A 99 -44.18 9.05 0.18
C THR A 99 -43.42 8.53 -1.05
N THR A 100 -44.11 8.30 -2.16
CA THR A 100 -43.49 7.82 -3.41
C THR A 100 -42.55 8.88 -4.02
N THR A 101 -42.88 10.16 -3.83
CA THR A 101 -42.11 11.30 -4.36
C THR A 101 -40.80 11.48 -3.58
N ALA A 102 -40.85 11.44 -2.26
CA ALA A 102 -39.67 11.60 -1.40
C ALA A 102 -38.68 10.44 -1.55
N ILE A 103 -39.18 9.21 -1.69
CA ILE A 103 -38.34 8.03 -2.00
C ILE A 103 -37.63 8.20 -3.35
N ALA A 104 -38.34 8.70 -4.38
CA ALA A 104 -37.73 8.97 -5.68
C ALA A 104 -36.67 10.09 -5.62
N GLU A 105 -36.86 11.11 -4.79
CA GLU A 105 -35.88 12.18 -4.56
C GLU A 105 -34.62 11.66 -3.85
N ALA A 106 -34.78 10.83 -2.81
CA ALA A 106 -33.69 10.15 -2.12
C ALA A 106 -32.80 9.37 -3.10
N GLN A 107 -33.44 8.64 -4.02
CA GLN A 107 -32.77 7.85 -5.04
C GLN A 107 -32.08 8.70 -6.08
N ARG A 108 -32.70 9.81 -6.50
CA ARG A 108 -32.09 10.76 -7.43
C ARG A 108 -30.83 11.40 -6.84
N ALA A 109 -30.84 11.67 -5.53
CA ALA A 109 -29.68 12.22 -4.83
C ALA A 109 -28.56 11.19 -4.65
N ALA A 110 -28.89 9.93 -4.33
CA ALA A 110 -27.88 8.90 -4.03
C ALA A 110 -27.27 8.24 -5.27
N THR A 111 -28.04 8.05 -6.35
CA THR A 111 -27.62 7.39 -7.61
C THR A 111 -26.29 7.89 -8.19
N PRO A 112 -26.07 9.21 -8.43
CA PRO A 112 -24.81 9.68 -9.00
C PRO A 112 -23.60 9.41 -8.08
N VAL A 113 -23.82 9.40 -6.77
CA VAL A 113 -22.77 9.11 -5.78
C VAL A 113 -22.37 7.63 -5.84
N PHE A 114 -23.34 6.73 -5.95
CA PHE A 114 -23.07 5.30 -6.13
C PHE A 114 -22.36 4.98 -7.45
N LEU A 115 -22.75 5.63 -8.56
CA LEU A 115 -22.09 5.47 -9.86
C LEU A 115 -20.65 5.99 -9.85
N THR A 116 -20.41 7.10 -9.14
CA THR A 116 -19.05 7.64 -8.94
C THR A 116 -18.21 6.66 -8.15
N GLY A 117 -18.76 6.09 -7.06
CA GLY A 117 -18.10 5.03 -6.29
C GLY A 117 -17.75 3.81 -7.14
N PHE A 118 -18.68 3.34 -7.97
CA PHE A 118 -18.46 2.22 -8.90
C PHE A 118 -17.31 2.48 -9.87
N PHE A 119 -17.28 3.65 -10.50
CA PHE A 119 -16.21 4.05 -11.40
C PHE A 119 -14.84 4.07 -10.69
N LEU A 120 -14.78 4.62 -9.47
CA LEU A 120 -13.55 4.65 -8.68
C LEU A 120 -13.06 3.25 -8.31
N VAL A 121 -13.94 2.29 -8.00
CA VAL A 121 -13.55 0.88 -7.76
C VAL A 121 -12.90 0.25 -9.00
N ILE A 122 -13.44 0.52 -10.20
CA ILE A 122 -12.87 0.04 -11.46
C ILE A 122 -11.45 0.60 -11.64
N CYS A 123 -11.29 1.93 -11.54
CA CYS A 123 -9.98 2.57 -11.66
C CYS A 123 -8.99 2.05 -10.62
N SER A 124 -9.41 1.89 -9.37
CA SER A 124 -8.59 1.37 -8.27
C SER A 124 -8.08 -0.04 -8.56
N THR A 125 -8.95 -0.91 -9.08
CA THR A 125 -8.60 -2.31 -9.39
C THR A 125 -7.56 -2.36 -10.52
N LEU A 126 -7.74 -1.54 -11.56
CA LEU A 126 -6.78 -1.43 -12.66
C LEU A 126 -5.42 -0.91 -12.20
N PHE A 127 -5.39 0.17 -11.39
CA PHE A 127 -4.15 0.71 -10.85
C PHE A 127 -3.46 -0.24 -9.89
N ASN A 128 -4.20 -1.03 -9.11
CA ASN A 128 -3.62 -2.04 -8.24
C ASN A 128 -2.89 -3.12 -9.07
N ILE A 129 -3.52 -3.62 -10.14
CA ILE A 129 -2.92 -4.62 -11.04
C ILE A 129 -1.64 -4.05 -11.67
N VAL A 130 -1.72 -2.89 -12.31
CA VAL A 130 -0.58 -2.29 -13.02
C VAL A 130 0.53 -1.88 -12.05
N GLY A 131 0.17 -1.26 -10.92
CA GLY A 131 1.13 -0.82 -9.90
C GLY A 131 1.86 -1.99 -9.24
N ASN A 132 1.17 -3.10 -8.99
CA ASN A 132 1.80 -4.28 -8.43
C ASN A 132 2.75 -4.96 -9.43
N ILE A 133 2.40 -5.00 -10.73
CA ILE A 133 3.26 -5.55 -11.79
C ILE A 133 4.51 -4.68 -12.01
N ARG A 134 4.34 -3.35 -12.11
CA ARG A 134 5.45 -2.42 -12.38
C ARG A 134 6.26 -2.03 -11.15
N GLY A 135 5.70 -2.30 -9.98
CA GLY A 135 6.32 -1.99 -8.71
C GLY A 135 6.55 -0.52 -8.41
N ASN A 136 5.63 0.34 -8.81
CA ASN A 136 5.80 1.78 -8.74
C ASN A 136 4.70 2.45 -7.89
N VAL A 137 4.62 3.79 -7.98
CA VAL A 137 3.67 4.62 -7.22
C VAL A 137 2.19 4.36 -7.55
N LEU A 138 1.86 3.63 -8.64
CA LEU A 138 0.46 3.31 -8.96
C LEU A 138 -0.22 2.47 -7.87
N THR A 139 0.52 1.67 -7.09
CA THR A 139 -0.06 0.94 -5.95
C THR A 139 -0.57 1.90 -4.87
N LEU A 140 0.11 3.03 -4.66
CA LEU A 140 -0.35 4.07 -3.73
C LEU A 140 -1.57 4.82 -4.30
N LEU A 141 -1.53 5.16 -5.58
CA LEU A 141 -2.69 5.76 -6.25
C LEU A 141 -3.91 4.84 -6.16
N ALA A 142 -3.75 3.54 -6.38
CA ALA A 142 -4.83 2.58 -6.22
C ALA A 142 -5.46 2.64 -4.81
N ALA A 143 -4.66 2.78 -3.75
CA ALA A 143 -5.16 2.94 -2.40
C ALA A 143 -5.99 4.21 -2.21
N VAL A 144 -5.52 5.35 -2.75
CA VAL A 144 -6.25 6.62 -2.70
C VAL A 144 -7.60 6.51 -3.39
N PHE A 145 -7.67 5.87 -4.55
CA PHE A 145 -8.93 5.67 -5.26
C PHE A 145 -9.87 4.73 -4.51
N TYR A 146 -9.37 3.66 -3.87
CA TYR A 146 -10.21 2.79 -3.03
C TYR A 146 -10.81 3.52 -1.83
N ILE A 147 -10.05 4.40 -1.17
CA ILE A 147 -10.54 5.21 -0.05
C ILE A 147 -11.67 6.12 -0.53
N ASN A 148 -11.46 6.85 -1.64
CA ASN A 148 -12.47 7.73 -2.21
C ASN A 148 -13.71 6.95 -2.69
N ALA A 149 -13.53 5.77 -3.27
CA ALA A 149 -14.63 4.90 -3.67
C ALA A 149 -15.51 4.51 -2.48
N GLY A 150 -14.89 4.08 -1.37
CA GLY A 150 -15.62 3.76 -0.15
C GLY A 150 -16.31 4.98 0.46
N LEU A 151 -15.69 6.16 0.42
CA LEU A 151 -16.33 7.40 0.87
C LEU A 151 -17.58 7.73 0.05
N CYS A 152 -17.51 7.65 -1.29
CA CYS A 152 -18.69 7.82 -2.15
C CYS A 152 -19.80 6.83 -1.79
N ILE A 153 -19.45 5.55 -1.61
CA ILE A 153 -20.42 4.51 -1.25
C ILE A 153 -21.08 4.81 0.10
N ALA A 154 -20.31 5.20 1.11
CA ALA A 154 -20.80 5.53 2.44
C ALA A 154 -21.73 6.76 2.40
N VAL A 155 -21.34 7.83 1.70
CA VAL A 155 -22.16 9.04 1.54
C VAL A 155 -23.45 8.72 0.80
N GLY A 156 -23.40 7.94 -0.27
CA GLY A 156 -24.58 7.48 -1.00
C GLY A 156 -25.56 6.72 -0.09
N MET A 157 -25.04 5.85 0.78
CA MET A 157 -25.85 5.12 1.76
C MET A 157 -26.45 6.03 2.83
N VAL A 158 -25.68 6.98 3.37
CA VAL A 158 -26.19 7.93 4.38
C VAL A 158 -27.30 8.80 3.79
N LEU A 159 -27.11 9.33 2.57
CA LEU A 159 -28.15 10.10 1.89
C LEU A 159 -29.41 9.25 1.73
N TYR A 160 -29.27 8.03 1.18
CA TYR A 160 -30.38 7.12 0.99
C TYR A 160 -31.13 6.82 2.31
N ILE A 161 -30.42 6.46 3.38
CA ILE A 161 -31.03 6.14 4.67
C ILE A 161 -31.69 7.36 5.31
N THR A 162 -31.05 8.53 5.25
CA THR A 162 -31.55 9.75 5.89
C THR A 162 -32.90 10.16 5.32
N PHE A 163 -33.03 10.17 3.99
CA PHE A 163 -34.31 10.49 3.35
C PHE A 163 -35.40 9.45 3.64
N ILE A 164 -35.06 8.15 3.66
CA ILE A 164 -36.02 7.09 4.03
C ILE A 164 -36.46 7.23 5.50
N ASN A 165 -35.53 7.54 6.39
CA ASN A 165 -35.81 7.69 7.81
C ASN A 165 -36.68 8.93 8.10
N ASP A 166 -36.47 10.03 7.38
CA ASP A 166 -37.30 11.23 7.47
C ASP A 166 -38.76 10.90 7.14
N GLU A 167 -38.99 10.22 6.01
CA GLU A 167 -40.32 9.78 5.58
C GLU A 167 -41.01 8.81 6.56
N THR A 168 -40.30 7.78 7.03
CA THR A 168 -40.89 6.82 7.98
C THR A 168 -41.25 7.46 9.32
N SER A 169 -40.54 8.53 9.71
CA SER A 169 -40.86 9.31 10.92
C SER A 169 -42.13 10.14 10.77
N HIS A 170 -42.44 10.60 9.56
CA HIS A 170 -43.68 11.31 9.23
C HIS A 170 -44.87 10.34 9.17
N ALA A 171 -44.70 9.16 8.59
CA ALA A 171 -45.76 8.14 8.49
C ALA A 171 -46.21 7.59 9.85
N LYS A 172 -45.30 7.38 10.81
CA LYS A 172 -45.62 6.90 12.18
C LYS A 172 -46.51 7.83 13.01
N LYS A 173 -46.67 9.11 12.61
CA LYS A 173 -47.56 10.08 13.29
C LYS A 173 -49.02 9.96 12.84
N SER A 174 -49.29 9.24 11.75
CA SER A 174 -50.63 8.90 11.27
C SER A 174 -51.04 7.58 11.93
N GLU A 175 -51.94 7.61 12.91
CA GLU A 175 -52.22 6.51 13.85
C GLU A 175 -52.86 5.24 13.25
N ASP A 176 -53.04 5.11 11.92
CA ASP A 176 -53.89 4.08 11.31
C ASP A 176 -53.23 3.12 10.29
N LEU A 177 -51.90 3.12 10.08
CA LEU A 177 -51.25 2.22 9.10
C LEU A 177 -50.06 1.43 9.67
N ALA A 178 -50.16 0.09 9.64
CA ALA A 178 -49.08 -0.84 9.94
C ALA A 178 -48.03 -0.87 8.82
N PHE A 179 -47.29 0.22 8.65
CA PHE A 179 -46.23 0.34 7.64
C PHE A 179 -44.92 -0.30 8.15
N SER A 180 -44.42 -1.31 7.45
CA SER A 180 -43.14 -1.96 7.75
C SER A 180 -42.17 -1.85 6.58
N TYR A 181 -40.89 -1.63 6.88
CA TYR A 181 -39.84 -1.58 5.87
C TYR A 181 -38.61 -2.37 6.30
N GLU A 182 -37.98 -3.02 5.34
CA GLU A 182 -36.73 -3.75 5.52
C GLU A 182 -35.74 -3.41 4.40
N TYR A 183 -34.45 -3.40 4.75
CA TYR A 183 -33.39 -3.26 3.77
C TYR A 183 -33.24 -4.53 2.96
N SER A 184 -33.20 -4.40 1.64
CA SER A 184 -33.01 -5.53 0.73
C SER A 184 -31.54 -5.95 0.67
N TRP A 185 -31.29 -7.16 0.18
CA TRP A 185 -29.96 -7.77 0.05
C TRP A 185 -28.92 -6.93 -0.73
N SER A 186 -29.35 -6.03 -1.64
CA SER A 186 -28.42 -5.13 -2.33
C SER A 186 -27.71 -4.16 -1.38
N THR A 187 -28.35 -3.78 -0.26
CA THR A 187 -27.72 -2.89 0.72
C THR A 187 -26.55 -3.57 1.42
N TYR A 188 -26.69 -4.85 1.72
CA TYR A 188 -25.63 -5.70 2.28
C TYR A 188 -24.48 -5.87 1.28
N LEU A 189 -24.77 -6.00 -0.02
CA LEU A 189 -23.73 -6.05 -1.06
C LEU A 189 -22.95 -4.73 -1.16
N VAL A 190 -23.61 -3.59 -1.00
CA VAL A 190 -22.93 -2.29 -1.00
C VAL A 190 -22.09 -2.11 0.26
N ALA A 191 -22.57 -2.57 1.43
CA ALA A 191 -21.77 -2.61 2.65
C ALA A 191 -20.54 -3.50 2.48
N LEU A 192 -20.69 -4.68 1.87
CA LEU A 192 -19.57 -5.57 1.54
C LEU A 192 -18.58 -4.89 0.59
N CYS A 193 -19.06 -4.17 -0.42
CA CYS A 193 -18.23 -3.38 -1.32
C CYS A 193 -17.41 -2.33 -0.56
N PHE A 194 -18.03 -1.61 0.37
CA PHE A 194 -17.34 -0.65 1.23
C PHE A 194 -16.21 -1.32 2.01
N PHE A 195 -16.50 -2.37 2.79
CA PHE A 195 -15.48 -3.04 3.59
C PHE A 195 -14.35 -3.61 2.73
N ALA A 196 -14.69 -4.29 1.62
CA ALA A 196 -13.70 -4.83 0.69
C ALA A 196 -12.80 -3.73 0.11
N SER A 197 -13.36 -2.57 -0.26
CA SER A 197 -12.59 -1.42 -0.76
C SER A 197 -11.63 -0.85 0.29
N GLN A 198 -12.08 -0.70 1.55
CA GLN A 198 -11.24 -0.15 2.63
C GLN A 198 -10.12 -1.12 3.00
N THR A 199 -10.43 -2.42 3.08
CA THR A 199 -9.39 -3.43 3.32
C THR A 199 -8.40 -3.48 2.15
N ALA A 200 -8.86 -3.39 0.90
CA ALA A 200 -7.98 -3.32 -0.26
C ALA A 200 -7.04 -2.10 -0.20
N ALA A 201 -7.54 -0.92 0.21
CA ALA A 201 -6.72 0.28 0.40
C ALA A 201 -5.60 0.07 1.43
N VAL A 202 -5.93 -0.47 2.60
CA VAL A 202 -4.95 -0.74 3.67
C VAL A 202 -3.87 -1.71 3.21
N VAL A 203 -4.27 -2.77 2.49
CA VAL A 203 -3.31 -3.72 1.92
C VAL A 203 -2.42 -3.05 0.87
N CYS A 204 -2.97 -2.21 0.00
CA CYS A 204 -2.19 -1.47 -1.00
C CYS A 204 -1.16 -0.52 -0.34
N ILE A 205 -1.55 0.21 0.71
CA ILE A 205 -0.63 1.06 1.50
C ILE A 205 0.46 0.20 2.13
N SER A 206 0.10 -0.94 2.71
CA SER A 206 1.06 -1.86 3.35
C SER A 206 2.08 -2.42 2.34
N ILE A 207 1.64 -2.75 1.12
CA ILE A 207 2.53 -3.17 0.03
C ILE A 207 3.47 -2.03 -0.35
N PHE A 208 2.95 -0.80 -0.48
CA PHE A 208 3.75 0.37 -0.83
C PHE A 208 4.81 0.68 0.23
N ILE A 209 4.45 0.70 1.51
CA ILE A 209 5.38 0.94 2.62
C ILE A 209 6.46 -0.15 2.69
N LYS A 210 6.09 -1.42 2.52
CA LYS A 210 7.09 -2.50 2.47
C LYS A 210 8.06 -2.38 1.30
N ARG A 211 7.61 -1.82 0.17
CA ARG A 211 8.44 -1.59 -1.00
C ARG A 211 9.37 -0.39 -0.82
N PHE A 212 8.86 0.69 -0.21
CA PHE A 212 9.60 1.93 0.02
C PHE A 212 9.68 2.22 1.52
N PRO A 213 10.51 1.46 2.26
CA PRO A 213 10.61 1.67 3.70
C PRO A 213 11.25 3.05 3.96
N SER A 214 10.96 3.60 5.15
CA SER A 214 11.33 4.98 5.49
C SER A 214 12.86 5.16 5.53
N SER A 215 13.33 6.40 5.54
CA SER A 215 14.75 6.69 5.72
C SER A 215 15.35 6.07 7.00
N GLU A 216 14.54 5.77 8.02
CA GLU A 216 14.99 5.11 9.26
C GLU A 216 15.22 3.60 9.10
N ASP A 217 14.62 2.98 8.09
CA ASP A 217 14.80 1.56 7.75
C ASP A 217 15.96 1.33 6.76
N LYS A 218 16.55 2.42 6.23
CA LYS A 218 17.84 2.35 5.54
C LYS A 218 18.87 1.95 6.58
N LEU A 219 19.57 0.84 6.33
CA LEU A 219 20.57 0.24 7.20
C LEU A 219 21.22 1.26 8.14
N ARG A 220 21.03 1.09 9.46
CA ARG A 220 21.66 1.89 10.51
C ARG A 220 23.13 2.14 10.16
N ILE A 221 23.50 3.38 9.89
CA ILE A 221 24.89 3.85 9.79
C ILE A 221 25.69 3.24 10.94
N ILE A 222 26.99 2.98 10.74
CA ILE A 222 27.90 2.49 11.81
C ILE A 222 27.58 3.27 13.09
N PRO A 223 26.97 2.64 14.12
CA PRO A 223 26.46 3.39 15.27
C PRO A 223 27.61 4.15 15.94
N GLY A 224 27.56 5.49 15.91
CA GLY A 224 28.48 6.35 16.66
C GLY A 224 29.32 7.33 15.84
N LEU A 225 29.54 7.12 14.54
CA LEU A 225 30.42 8.01 13.77
C LEU A 225 29.80 9.39 13.48
N GLU A 226 28.48 9.52 13.58
CA GLU A 226 27.76 10.79 13.41
C GLU A 226 27.87 11.73 14.62
N ARG A 227 28.38 11.27 15.77
CA ARG A 227 28.09 11.91 17.06
C ARG A 227 29.31 12.08 17.95
N LYS A 228 30.21 13.04 17.69
CA LYS A 228 31.34 13.44 18.59
C LYS A 228 31.99 12.25 19.33
N SER A 229 32.11 11.08 18.69
CA SER A 229 32.70 9.92 19.36
C SER A 229 34.19 10.20 19.45
N LEU A 230 34.75 10.10 20.65
CA LEU A 230 36.19 10.27 20.80
C LEU A 230 36.86 9.07 20.15
N ALA A 231 37.96 9.29 19.44
CA ALA A 231 38.75 8.21 18.84
C ALA A 231 39.10 7.13 19.89
N ALA A 232 39.33 7.55 21.13
CA ALA A 232 39.62 6.69 22.27
C ALA A 232 38.51 5.67 22.63
N ASP A 233 37.27 5.86 22.14
CA ASP A 233 36.17 4.92 22.38
C ASP A 233 36.16 3.77 21.35
N TRP A 234 37.03 3.83 20.32
CA TRP A 234 37.04 2.90 19.20
C TRP A 234 38.27 2.01 19.19
N GLN A 235 38.02 0.73 18.95
CA GLN A 235 39.02 -0.30 18.76
C GLN A 235 38.71 -1.06 17.46
N ILE A 236 39.75 -1.39 16.71
CA ILE A 236 39.68 -2.17 15.48
C ILE A 236 40.35 -3.52 15.72
N ASP A 237 39.56 -4.59 15.57
CA ASP A 237 40.06 -5.95 15.62
C ASP A 237 40.33 -6.45 14.19
N VAL A 238 41.54 -6.97 13.96
CA VAL A 238 41.97 -7.53 12.66
C VAL A 238 42.26 -9.03 12.80
N GLY A 239 42.20 -9.77 11.70
CA GLY A 239 42.46 -11.22 11.70
C GLY A 239 41.32 -12.04 12.31
N VAL A 240 40.11 -11.48 12.37
CA VAL A 240 38.91 -12.13 12.90
C VAL A 240 38.20 -12.92 11.80
N HIS A 241 37.81 -14.14 12.09
CA HIS A 241 36.89 -14.98 11.30
C HIS A 241 35.64 -15.35 12.12
N SER A 242 35.78 -15.68 13.41
CA SER A 242 34.65 -15.89 14.33
C SER A 242 34.62 -14.85 15.43
N ARG A 243 33.47 -14.20 15.62
CA ARG A 243 33.30 -13.12 16.62
C ARG A 243 33.30 -13.62 18.06
N SER A 244 32.99 -14.90 18.29
CA SER A 244 32.98 -15.51 19.62
C SER A 244 34.25 -16.29 19.95
N ALA A 245 35.10 -16.55 18.96
CA ALA A 245 36.38 -17.24 19.15
C ALA A 245 37.50 -16.25 19.50
N ASN A 246 38.54 -16.77 20.16
CA ASN A 246 39.80 -16.06 20.34
C ASN A 246 40.83 -16.70 19.40
N GLU A 247 41.14 -16.03 18.29
CA GLU A 247 41.94 -16.59 17.21
C GLU A 247 43.41 -16.18 17.32
N LEU A 248 44.34 -17.08 16.94
CA LEU A 248 45.77 -16.90 17.16
C LEU A 248 46.33 -15.62 16.51
N ASN A 249 45.81 -15.26 15.33
CA ASN A 249 46.25 -14.11 14.56
C ASN A 249 45.36 -12.87 14.78
N GLN A 250 44.37 -12.95 15.67
CA GLN A 250 43.51 -11.82 16.02
C GLN A 250 44.28 -10.81 16.88
N LYS A 251 44.26 -9.54 16.48
CA LYS A 251 44.84 -8.44 17.25
C LYS A 251 43.93 -7.22 17.27
N ALA A 252 43.94 -6.54 18.39
CA ALA A 252 43.18 -5.32 18.65
C ALA A 252 44.07 -4.08 18.52
N TYR A 253 43.60 -3.05 17.83
CA TYR A 253 44.30 -1.78 17.62
C TYR A 253 43.41 -0.61 18.05
N GLN A 254 43.95 0.31 18.84
CA GLN A 254 43.24 1.50 19.29
C GLN A 254 43.22 2.58 18.22
N VAL A 255 42.09 3.27 18.05
CA VAL A 255 41.97 4.39 17.10
C VAL A 255 42.48 5.68 17.76
N SER A 256 43.38 6.38 17.08
CA SER A 256 43.95 7.66 17.53
C SER A 256 43.19 8.86 16.96
N GLU A 257 42.74 8.78 15.71
CA GLU A 257 42.02 9.85 15.02
C GLU A 257 40.93 9.30 14.11
N ILE A 258 39.84 10.05 13.98
CA ILE A 258 38.72 9.75 13.08
C ILE A 258 38.55 10.95 12.16
N HIS A 259 38.77 10.73 10.86
CA HIS A 259 38.60 11.73 9.81
C HIS A 259 37.33 11.39 9.03
N VAL A 260 36.21 12.03 9.36
CA VAL A 260 34.96 11.92 8.60
C VAL A 260 35.03 12.89 7.42
N HIS A 261 34.59 12.45 6.24
CA HIS A 261 34.57 13.32 5.06
C HIS A 261 33.78 14.62 5.33
N GLU A 262 34.33 15.77 4.96
CA GLU A 262 33.82 17.09 5.35
C GLU A 262 32.42 17.36 4.80
N ASN A 263 32.13 16.81 3.62
CA ASN A 263 30.82 16.88 2.95
C ASN A 263 29.87 15.71 3.30
N TYR A 264 30.13 14.98 4.39
CA TYR A 264 29.23 13.93 4.83
C TYR A 264 27.85 14.49 5.20
N SER A 265 26.79 13.85 4.71
CA SER A 265 25.42 14.24 5.02
C SER A 265 24.58 13.04 5.45
N ALA A 266 24.26 12.96 6.74
CA ALA A 266 23.39 11.93 7.31
C ALA A 266 22.01 11.87 6.64
N SER A 267 21.43 13.03 6.27
CA SER A 267 20.08 13.09 5.67
C SER A 267 20.02 12.49 4.26
N TYR A 268 21.11 12.60 3.50
CA TYR A 268 21.18 12.15 2.11
C TYR A 268 22.13 10.95 1.90
N LEU A 269 22.84 10.54 2.95
CA LEU A 269 23.90 9.52 2.92
C LEU A 269 24.95 9.81 1.84
N LEU A 270 25.24 11.10 1.62
CA LEU A 270 26.27 11.56 0.68
C LEU A 270 27.62 11.58 1.37
N SER A 271 28.68 11.28 0.61
CA SER A 271 30.06 11.22 1.12
C SER A 271 30.23 10.32 2.35
N ASP A 272 29.56 9.16 2.34
CA ASP A 272 29.57 8.17 3.43
C ASP A 272 30.89 7.40 3.48
N ILE A 273 31.96 8.10 3.85
CA ILE A 273 33.32 7.59 3.99
C ILE A 273 34.03 8.28 5.15
N ALA A 274 34.88 7.52 5.85
CA ALA A 274 35.74 8.02 6.90
C ALA A 274 37.07 7.24 6.91
N LEU A 275 38.12 7.87 7.43
CA LEU A 275 39.40 7.24 7.70
C LEU A 275 39.62 7.14 9.21
N LEU A 276 40.10 5.98 9.66
CA LEU A 276 40.46 5.74 11.04
C LEU A 276 41.98 5.61 11.11
N ARG A 277 42.64 6.54 11.80
CA ARG A 277 44.07 6.45 12.09
C ARG A 277 44.23 5.57 13.33
N LEU A 278 45.07 4.55 13.23
CA LEU A 278 45.40 3.70 14.37
C LEU A 278 46.54 4.31 15.17
N SER A 279 46.54 4.03 16.48
CA SER A 279 47.61 4.47 17.40
C SER A 279 48.94 3.78 17.11
N THR A 280 48.88 2.56 16.58
CA THR A 280 50.05 1.77 16.17
C THR A 280 49.82 1.16 14.79
N PRO A 281 50.85 1.05 13.94
CA PRO A 281 50.75 0.36 12.66
C PRO A 281 50.31 -1.11 12.83
N ILE A 282 49.54 -1.62 11.88
CA ILE A 282 49.15 -3.03 11.84
C ILE A 282 50.35 -3.87 11.41
N GLU A 283 50.62 -4.93 12.16
CA GLU A 283 51.57 -5.98 11.77
C GLU A 283 50.88 -6.98 10.83
N GLU A 284 51.33 -7.03 9.57
CA GLU A 284 50.87 -8.03 8.61
C GLU A 284 51.24 -9.46 9.06
N ASN A 285 50.35 -10.40 8.77
CA ASN A 285 50.54 -11.82 9.08
C ASN A 285 49.76 -12.70 8.08
N ALA A 286 49.68 -14.01 8.34
CA ALA A 286 49.02 -14.95 7.43
C ALA A 286 47.54 -14.64 7.18
N ASP A 287 46.85 -14.03 8.15
CA ASP A 287 45.41 -13.70 8.08
C ASP A 287 45.14 -12.18 7.98
N VAL A 288 46.20 -11.36 7.97
CA VAL A 288 46.09 -9.89 7.96
C VAL A 288 46.99 -9.32 6.87
N THR A 289 46.35 -8.88 5.79
CA THR A 289 47.00 -8.19 4.67
C THR A 289 46.13 -7.02 4.19
N PRO A 290 46.73 -5.89 3.77
CA PRO A 290 45.97 -4.76 3.28
C PRO A 290 45.31 -5.03 1.92
N ILE A 291 44.10 -4.51 1.73
CA ILE A 291 43.41 -4.53 0.44
C ILE A 291 43.97 -3.45 -0.50
N CYS A 292 43.98 -3.70 -1.82
CA CYS A 292 44.35 -2.69 -2.79
C CYS A 292 43.21 -1.66 -2.94
N VAL A 293 43.55 -0.40 -3.22
CA VAL A 293 42.57 0.64 -3.57
C VAL A 293 42.71 0.90 -5.06
N THR A 294 41.61 0.79 -5.81
CA THR A 294 41.66 0.96 -7.26
C THR A 294 41.68 2.43 -7.68
N SER A 295 42.46 2.75 -8.70
CA SER A 295 42.36 4.01 -9.43
C SER A 295 41.39 3.93 -10.62
N LEU A 296 40.82 2.75 -10.88
CA LEU A 296 39.91 2.55 -12.00
C LEU A 296 38.52 3.13 -11.67
N PRO A 297 37.86 3.75 -12.65
CA PRO A 297 36.49 4.23 -12.49
C PRO A 297 35.51 3.06 -12.39
N ILE A 298 34.33 3.31 -11.82
CA ILE A 298 33.37 2.23 -11.49
C ILE A 298 32.81 1.52 -12.73
N GLU A 299 32.80 2.22 -13.85
CA GLU A 299 32.35 1.76 -15.16
C GLU A 299 33.14 0.52 -15.63
N ASP A 300 34.41 0.40 -15.26
CA ASP A 300 35.27 -0.74 -15.59
C ASP A 300 34.88 -2.02 -14.83
N PHE A 301 33.99 -1.91 -13.85
CA PHE A 301 33.50 -3.02 -13.05
C PHE A 301 32.06 -3.43 -13.37
N TYR A 302 31.36 -2.71 -14.25
CA TYR A 302 29.98 -3.03 -14.62
C TYR A 302 29.82 -4.48 -15.09
N GLY A 303 28.84 -5.18 -14.51
CA GLY A 303 28.56 -6.60 -14.75
C GLY A 303 29.54 -7.58 -14.10
N LYS A 304 30.69 -7.13 -13.55
CA LYS A 304 31.61 -8.01 -12.83
C LYS A 304 31.04 -8.37 -11.47
N ASN A 305 31.17 -9.65 -11.12
CA ASN A 305 30.83 -10.12 -9.78
C ASN A 305 31.94 -9.73 -8.80
N CYS A 306 31.61 -8.80 -7.92
CA CYS A 306 32.45 -8.37 -6.82
C CYS A 306 31.90 -8.95 -5.51
N VAL A 307 32.74 -9.07 -4.48
CA VAL A 307 32.41 -9.68 -3.20
C VAL A 307 32.17 -8.62 -2.14
N VAL A 308 31.18 -8.86 -1.29
CA VAL A 308 31.07 -8.19 0.01
C VAL A 308 31.23 -9.23 1.09
N THR A 309 32.00 -8.88 2.11
CA THR A 309 32.27 -9.71 3.27
C THR A 309 31.82 -9.01 4.56
N GLY A 310 31.36 -9.78 5.54
CA GLY A 310 30.92 -9.23 6.82
C GLY A 310 30.25 -10.24 7.75
N TRP A 311 29.86 -9.74 8.93
CA TRP A 311 29.18 -10.49 9.98
C TRP A 311 27.75 -10.00 10.23
N GLY A 312 27.19 -9.27 9.27
CA GLY A 312 25.81 -8.83 9.31
C GLY A 312 24.82 -9.98 9.46
N THR A 313 23.58 -9.62 9.75
CA THR A 313 22.48 -10.56 9.82
C THR A 313 22.31 -11.27 8.48
N THR A 314 21.92 -12.54 8.46
CA THR A 314 21.69 -13.27 7.19
C THR A 314 20.25 -13.14 6.68
N MET A 315 19.37 -12.51 7.47
CA MET A 315 17.98 -12.23 7.16
C MET A 315 17.52 -11.00 7.96
N GLU A 316 16.45 -10.35 7.49
CA GLU A 316 15.88 -9.20 8.18
C GLU A 316 15.46 -9.59 9.60
N SER A 317 15.82 -8.76 10.59
CA SER A 317 15.58 -9.01 12.03
C SER A 317 16.24 -10.29 12.58
N GLY A 318 17.24 -10.84 11.89
CA GLY A 318 18.05 -11.95 12.38
C GLY A 318 19.07 -11.51 13.43
N SER A 319 19.82 -12.49 13.96
CA SER A 319 21.03 -12.21 14.73
C SER A 319 22.23 -12.07 13.79
N LEU A 320 23.22 -11.27 14.20
CA LEU A 320 24.47 -11.15 13.48
C LEU A 320 25.14 -12.52 13.32
N ALA A 321 25.83 -12.73 12.20
CA ALA A 321 26.59 -13.96 11.98
C ALA A 321 27.78 -14.01 12.96
N ASP A 322 28.08 -15.22 13.46
CA ASP A 322 29.29 -15.44 14.26
C ASP A 322 30.53 -15.57 13.36
N ARG A 323 30.43 -16.36 12.29
CA ARG A 323 31.51 -16.58 11.32
C ARG A 323 31.36 -15.67 10.11
N LEU A 324 32.48 -15.16 9.60
CA LEU A 324 32.54 -14.27 8.44
C LEU A 324 31.79 -14.90 7.26
N LYS A 325 30.98 -14.08 6.60
CA LYS A 325 30.23 -14.44 5.41
C LYS A 325 30.74 -13.65 4.22
N GLU A 326 30.50 -14.22 3.03
CA GLU A 326 30.78 -13.57 1.77
C GLU A 326 29.61 -13.76 0.81
N VAL A 327 29.39 -12.77 -0.05
CA VAL A 327 28.42 -12.86 -1.14
C VAL A 327 28.93 -12.10 -2.36
N TYR A 328 28.93 -12.79 -3.50
CA TYR A 328 29.23 -12.21 -4.79
C TYR A 328 27.98 -11.56 -5.39
N LYS A 329 28.16 -10.41 -6.01
CA LYS A 329 27.10 -9.65 -6.67
C LYS A 329 27.64 -8.80 -7.82
N PRO A 330 26.86 -8.59 -8.88
CA PRO A 330 27.29 -7.78 -10.00
C PRO A 330 27.26 -6.29 -9.64
N ILE A 331 28.22 -5.53 -10.18
CA ILE A 331 28.13 -4.07 -10.21
C ILE A 331 27.15 -3.66 -11.30
N LEU A 332 26.24 -2.76 -10.95
CA LEU A 332 25.22 -2.31 -11.89
C LEU A 332 25.61 -0.97 -12.52
N PRO A 333 25.21 -0.71 -13.77
CA PRO A 333 25.35 0.60 -14.37
C PRO A 333 24.59 1.67 -13.58
N ASN A 334 25.12 2.90 -13.56
CA ASN A 334 24.47 4.03 -12.86
C ASN A 334 23.01 4.26 -13.32
N SER A 335 22.69 3.99 -14.58
CA SER A 335 21.32 4.07 -15.11
C SER A 335 20.36 3.08 -14.46
N GLU A 336 20.82 1.85 -14.18
CA GLU A 336 20.03 0.85 -13.47
C GLU A 336 19.85 1.23 -12.00
N CYS A 337 20.92 1.73 -11.36
CA CYS A 337 20.85 2.26 -10.00
C CYS A 337 19.80 3.39 -9.91
N LEU A 338 19.85 4.38 -10.81
CA LEU A 338 18.89 5.49 -10.87
C LEU A 338 17.46 5.02 -11.10
N THR A 339 17.26 4.03 -11.97
CA THR A 339 15.93 3.49 -12.29
C THR A 339 15.30 2.81 -11.08
N ASN A 340 16.09 2.04 -10.33
CA ASN A 340 15.60 1.23 -9.22
C ASN A 340 15.55 2.01 -7.90
N ILE A 341 16.52 2.88 -7.65
CA ILE A 341 16.68 3.61 -6.39
C ILE A 341 16.05 5.01 -6.45
N GLY A 342 15.94 5.60 -7.65
CA GLY A 342 15.39 6.94 -7.85
C GLY A 342 16.31 8.06 -7.36
N GLY A 343 15.71 9.21 -7.01
CA GLY A 343 16.44 10.44 -6.68
C GLY A 343 17.31 10.39 -5.41
N ALA A 344 17.30 9.27 -4.66
CA ALA A 344 18.20 9.05 -3.54
C ALA A 344 19.60 8.58 -3.98
N PHE A 345 19.76 8.12 -5.22
CA PHE A 345 21.05 7.68 -5.75
C PHE A 345 21.77 8.83 -6.46
N ASN A 346 23.02 9.09 -6.08
CA ASN A 346 23.87 10.08 -6.72
C ASN A 346 25.16 9.41 -7.27
N PRO A 347 25.31 9.27 -8.60
CA PRO A 347 26.46 8.61 -9.21
C PRO A 347 27.80 9.33 -9.01
N ASP A 348 27.79 10.60 -8.60
CA ASP A 348 29.02 11.34 -8.30
C ASP A 348 29.65 10.91 -6.97
N HIS A 349 28.88 10.25 -6.10
CA HIS A 349 29.30 9.84 -4.75
C HIS A 349 29.12 8.35 -4.49
N MET A 350 28.24 7.68 -5.24
CA MET A 350 27.74 6.35 -4.95
C MET A 350 27.93 5.40 -6.14
N THR A 351 27.95 4.12 -5.83
CA THR A 351 27.76 3.02 -6.79
C THR A 351 26.73 2.05 -6.21
N CYS A 352 26.14 1.19 -7.05
CA CYS A 352 25.24 0.15 -6.58
C CYS A 352 25.62 -1.23 -7.14
N ALA A 353 25.33 -2.26 -6.35
CA ALA A 353 25.63 -3.64 -6.68
C ALA A 353 24.60 -4.57 -6.06
N GLY A 354 24.21 -5.60 -6.81
CA GLY A 354 23.17 -6.53 -6.38
C GLY A 354 22.49 -7.20 -7.56
N TYR A 355 21.86 -8.34 -7.28
CA TYR A 355 20.91 -8.95 -8.21
C TYR A 355 19.59 -8.18 -8.12
N LEU A 356 19.01 -7.80 -9.26
CA LEU A 356 17.71 -7.10 -9.27
C LEU A 356 16.58 -8.00 -8.78
N GLU A 357 16.74 -9.32 -8.87
CA GLU A 357 15.86 -10.32 -8.27
C GLU A 357 15.94 -10.35 -6.72
N GLY A 358 16.95 -9.69 -6.14
CA GLY A 358 17.19 -9.65 -4.71
C GLY A 358 17.73 -10.96 -4.12
N GLY A 359 17.52 -11.14 -2.82
CA GLY A 359 17.82 -12.38 -2.07
C GLY A 359 19.28 -12.59 -1.68
N LYS A 360 20.22 -11.86 -2.28
CA LYS A 360 21.66 -11.95 -1.98
C LYS A 360 22.31 -10.57 -1.89
N GLY A 361 22.84 -10.22 -0.73
CA GLY A 361 23.54 -8.95 -0.53
C GLY A 361 24.00 -8.73 0.90
N SER A 362 24.47 -7.52 1.18
CA SER A 362 24.78 -7.05 2.54
C SER A 362 23.49 -6.78 3.32
N CYS A 363 23.58 -6.84 4.64
CA CYS A 363 22.44 -6.75 5.54
C CYS A 363 22.87 -6.02 6.84
N GLN A 364 21.99 -5.95 7.85
CA GLN A 364 22.28 -5.15 9.04
C GLN A 364 23.53 -5.67 9.77
N GLY A 365 24.50 -4.79 10.02
CA GLY A 365 25.79 -5.10 10.64
C GLY A 365 26.96 -5.12 9.65
N ASP A 366 26.71 -5.07 8.34
CA ASP A 366 27.76 -4.99 7.31
C ASP A 366 28.14 -3.54 6.92
N GLN A 367 27.53 -2.52 7.52
CA GLN A 367 27.78 -1.11 7.20
C GLN A 367 29.25 -0.75 7.44
N GLY A 368 29.86 -0.01 6.51
CA GLY A 368 31.30 0.25 6.51
C GLY A 368 32.16 -0.90 5.97
N GLY A 369 31.57 -2.06 5.69
CA GLY A 369 32.26 -3.21 5.13
C GLY A 369 32.71 -3.00 3.68
N PRO A 370 33.66 -3.82 3.19
CA PRO A 370 34.23 -3.65 1.85
C PRO A 370 33.32 -4.22 0.76
N LEU A 371 33.20 -3.49 -0.36
CA LEU A 371 32.88 -4.05 -1.66
C LEU A 371 34.18 -4.16 -2.45
N ALA A 372 34.63 -5.40 -2.65
CA ALA A 372 35.91 -5.72 -3.24
C ALA A 372 35.74 -6.47 -4.56
N CYS A 373 36.52 -6.12 -5.58
CA CYS A 373 36.48 -6.81 -6.86
C CYS A 373 37.82 -7.47 -7.21
N PHE A 374 37.76 -8.68 -7.76
CA PHE A 374 38.96 -9.41 -8.13
C PHE A 374 39.54 -8.85 -9.43
N ASN A 375 40.83 -8.52 -9.41
CA ASN A 375 41.54 -7.91 -10.54
C ASN A 375 42.39 -8.92 -11.31
N SER A 376 42.89 -8.51 -12.48
CA SER A 376 43.71 -9.35 -13.36
C SER A 376 45.09 -9.71 -12.78
N GLN A 377 45.53 -9.01 -11.73
CA GLN A 377 46.78 -9.27 -11.02
C GLN A 377 46.62 -10.33 -9.91
N GLY A 378 45.43 -10.92 -9.77
CA GLY A 378 45.14 -11.92 -8.75
C GLY A 378 44.93 -11.36 -7.35
N LYS A 379 44.59 -10.07 -7.24
CA LYS A 379 44.32 -9.38 -5.97
C LYS A 379 42.89 -8.83 -5.93
N TYR A 380 42.46 -8.41 -4.75
CA TYR A 380 41.20 -7.71 -4.56
C TYR A 380 41.42 -6.21 -4.46
N ASP A 381 40.65 -5.46 -5.24
CA ASP A 381 40.57 -4.01 -5.19
C ASP A 381 39.32 -3.58 -4.43
N LEU A 382 39.46 -2.68 -3.47
CA LEU A 382 38.36 -1.99 -2.82
C LEU A 382 37.76 -0.97 -3.80
N ILE A 383 36.51 -1.21 -4.19
CA ILE A 383 35.79 -0.36 -5.15
C ILE A 383 34.64 0.41 -4.49
N GLY A 384 34.19 -0.05 -3.32
CA GLY A 384 33.10 0.59 -2.59
C GLY A 384 33.08 0.25 -1.11
N ILE A 385 32.34 1.03 -0.35
CA ILE A 385 32.10 0.82 1.08
C ILE A 385 30.60 0.67 1.29
N VAL A 386 30.18 -0.40 1.99
CA VAL A 386 28.75 -0.67 2.27
C VAL A 386 28.15 0.53 3.00
N SER A 387 27.20 1.22 2.35
CA SER A 387 26.60 2.44 2.89
C SER A 387 25.17 2.16 3.33
N TRP A 388 24.27 1.91 2.37
CA TRP A 388 22.86 1.65 2.68
C TRP A 388 22.19 0.75 1.67
N GLY A 389 21.00 0.28 2.01
CA GLY A 389 20.19 -0.57 1.16
C GLY A 389 18.79 -0.74 1.72
N PHE A 390 17.91 -1.34 0.93
CA PHE A 390 16.55 -1.62 1.33
C PHE A 390 16.44 -3.06 1.80
N GLY A 391 16.27 -3.25 3.12
CA GLY A 391 16.25 -4.58 3.72
C GLY A 391 17.57 -5.33 3.50
N CYS A 392 17.49 -6.66 3.39
CA CYS A 392 18.64 -7.52 3.14
C CYS A 392 18.63 -8.06 1.72
N ALA A 393 18.86 -7.15 0.77
CA ALA A 393 18.71 -7.36 -0.67
C ALA A 393 17.26 -7.63 -1.10
N ARG A 394 16.35 -6.68 -0.87
CA ARG A 394 14.99 -6.76 -1.41
C ARG A 394 14.99 -6.69 -2.95
N GLU A 395 14.07 -7.41 -3.55
CA GLU A 395 13.85 -7.41 -5.00
C GLU A 395 13.60 -6.00 -5.54
N GLY A 396 14.27 -5.66 -6.64
CA GLY A 396 14.22 -4.34 -7.29
C GLY A 396 15.04 -3.26 -6.60
N PHE A 397 15.76 -3.57 -5.51
CA PHE A 397 16.51 -2.58 -4.74
C PHE A 397 17.96 -3.03 -4.50
N PRO A 398 18.88 -2.73 -5.43
CA PRO A 398 20.28 -3.02 -5.23
C PRO A 398 20.84 -2.22 -4.04
N ALA A 399 21.83 -2.79 -3.36
CA ALA A 399 22.52 -2.11 -2.27
C ALA A 399 23.42 -0.99 -2.82
N VAL A 400 23.58 0.06 -2.03
CA VAL A 400 24.33 1.28 -2.38
C VAL A 400 25.60 1.36 -1.55
N TYR A 401 26.68 1.78 -2.21
CA TYR A 401 28.01 1.88 -1.64
C TYR A 401 28.57 3.27 -1.91
N ALA A 402 29.38 3.79 -0.98
CA ALA A 402 30.21 4.94 -1.29
C ALA A 402 31.24 4.52 -2.34
N ASN A 403 31.34 5.29 -3.43
CA ASN A 403 32.21 4.97 -4.56
C ASN A 403 33.66 5.40 -4.23
N VAL A 404 34.52 4.44 -3.88
CA VAL A 404 35.88 4.73 -3.38
C VAL A 404 36.73 5.51 -4.40
N HIS A 405 36.56 5.24 -5.69
CA HIS A 405 37.27 5.96 -6.76
C HIS A 405 37.02 7.48 -6.71
N LYS A 406 35.82 7.92 -6.28
CA LYS A 406 35.46 9.34 -6.18
C LYS A 406 36.13 10.06 -5.02
N TYR A 407 36.73 9.33 -4.07
CA TYR A 407 37.35 9.88 -2.87
C TYR A 407 38.86 9.68 -2.82
N LEU A 408 39.51 9.23 -3.90
CA LEU A 408 40.95 8.92 -3.89
C LEU A 408 41.83 10.11 -3.49
N ASP A 409 41.53 11.30 -4.00
CA ASP A 409 42.27 12.52 -3.65
C ASP A 409 42.10 12.86 -2.16
N TRP A 410 40.86 12.73 -1.64
CA TRP A 410 40.56 12.95 -0.24
C TRP A 410 41.28 11.93 0.67
N ILE A 411 41.29 10.65 0.26
CA ILE A 411 41.99 9.58 0.97
C ILE A 411 43.50 9.87 0.99
N ALA A 412 44.09 10.24 -0.16
CA ALA A 412 45.51 10.51 -0.26
C ALA A 412 45.95 11.70 0.59
N ASN A 413 45.15 12.78 0.61
CA ASN A 413 45.44 13.97 1.40
C ASN A 413 45.50 13.68 2.91
N HIS A 414 44.60 12.83 3.41
CA HIS A 414 44.52 12.48 4.83
C HIS A 414 45.42 11.31 5.23
N ALA A 415 45.78 10.43 4.30
CA ALA A 415 46.70 9.31 4.56
C ALA A 415 48.17 9.75 4.61
N SER A 416 48.50 10.91 4.03
CA SER A 416 49.88 11.44 3.95
C SER A 416 50.30 12.32 5.15
N SER A 417 49.33 12.68 6.00
CA SER A 417 49.47 13.48 7.23
C SER A 417 49.36 12.60 8.46
#